data_AF-A0A3D3HYS2-F1
#
_entry.id   AF-A0A3D3HYS2-F1
#
_cell.length_a   1.000
_cell.length_b   1.000
_cell.length_c   1.000
_cell.angle_alpha   90.00
_cell.angle_beta   90.00
_cell.angle_gamma   90.00
#
_symmetry.space_group_name_H-M   'P 1'
#
loop_
_entity.id
_entity.type
_entity.pdbx_description
1 polymer ?
#
loop_
_entity_poly.entity_id
_entity_poly.type
_entity_poly.pdbx_seq_one_letter_code
_entity_poly.pdbx_strand_id
1 'polypeptide(L)'
;MNKLAITLLALGAIAANAAAVVVDGTAEAAYGSALFTQQNTTQFGNNTDNSFNTANGSEIDQAFGLNDGTNFAFTVAGNLESNFNKFVVFIDSKAGGFNTITNTNASGDDFGWLNGNAAGLTFDTGFDADYAIWIRHDGTNSFMTFAELGAGGDLETGGFATGSLFTGALTSMRLNNSNVGGVVGGGGGQSVPDGSGVVTGWEFQMALSTIGATAGSDIKVAGFVNSGGNFMSNQVIGGLPLGTGNLATTGNVNFNQFAGEQYVTVQGVPEPASMIALGAGLLALARRRRSK
;
A
#
# COMPACT_ATOMS: atom_id res chain seq x y z
N MET A 1 9.87 37.91 -41.28
CA MET A 1 8.72 37.44 -40.47
C MET A 1 8.80 35.93 -40.36
N ASN A 2 9.58 35.40 -39.40
CA ASN A 2 9.60 33.97 -39.08
C ASN A 2 9.14 33.79 -37.63
N LYS A 3 7.91 33.30 -37.47
CA LYS A 3 7.38 32.86 -36.18
C LYS A 3 8.03 31.50 -35.84
N LEU A 4 9.10 31.50 -35.05
CA LEU A 4 9.55 30.29 -34.38
C LEU A 4 8.77 30.19 -33.06
N ALA A 5 7.69 29.41 -33.07
CA ALA A 5 7.00 29.01 -31.84
C ALA A 5 7.89 27.98 -31.13
N ILE A 6 8.59 28.41 -30.07
CA ILE A 6 9.25 27.48 -29.15
C ILE A 6 8.25 27.18 -28.05
N THR A 7 7.62 26.01 -28.14
CA THR A 7 6.81 25.42 -27.08
C THR A 7 7.72 25.21 -25.88
N LEU A 8 7.65 26.11 -24.90
CA LEU A 8 8.28 25.93 -23.61
C LEU A 8 7.47 24.83 -22.89
N LEU A 9 7.96 23.59 -22.89
CA LEU A 9 7.50 22.62 -21.90
C LEU A 9 7.82 23.22 -20.53
N ALA A 10 6.80 23.79 -19.90
CA ALA A 10 6.85 24.08 -18.48
C ALA A 10 6.96 22.73 -17.78
N LEU A 11 8.18 22.29 -17.43
CA LEU A 11 8.35 21.38 -16.30
C LEU A 11 7.86 22.17 -15.09
N GLY A 12 6.58 22.00 -14.78
CA GLY A 12 6.00 22.44 -13.52
C GLY A 12 6.68 21.65 -12.42
N ALA A 13 7.79 22.16 -11.90
CA ALA A 13 8.20 21.85 -10.54
C ALA A 13 7.16 22.48 -9.62
N ILE A 14 6.01 21.83 -9.49
CA ILE A 14 5.11 22.07 -8.37
C ILE A 14 5.87 21.47 -7.20
N ALA A 15 6.65 22.30 -6.52
CA ALA A 15 6.94 22.05 -5.11
C ALA A 15 5.59 22.18 -4.40
N ALA A 16 4.81 21.09 -4.44
CA ALA A 16 3.71 20.93 -3.53
C ALA A 16 4.39 20.90 -2.16
N ASN A 17 4.15 21.93 -1.34
CA ASN A 17 4.25 21.71 0.09
C ASN A 17 3.18 20.66 0.38
N ALA A 18 3.55 19.38 0.32
CA ALA A 18 2.67 18.31 0.76
C ALA A 18 2.40 18.62 2.24
N ALA A 19 1.16 19.00 2.56
CA ALA A 19 0.75 19.02 3.94
C ALA A 19 1.01 17.61 4.50
N ALA A 20 1.53 17.52 5.72
CA ALA A 20 1.69 16.23 6.38
C ALA A 20 0.34 15.53 6.38
N VAL A 21 0.32 14.28 5.93
CA VAL A 21 -0.85 13.41 5.98
C VAL A 21 -1.28 13.26 7.44
N VAL A 22 -2.59 13.23 7.68
CA VAL A 22 -3.14 12.96 9.01
C VAL A 22 -3.65 11.54 9.01
N VAL A 23 -3.01 10.65 9.78
CA VAL A 23 -3.43 9.25 9.86
C VAL A 23 -4.79 9.14 10.57
N ASP A 24 -5.86 9.14 9.79
CA ASP A 24 -7.25 9.13 10.24
C ASP A 24 -8.12 8.03 9.60
N GLY A 25 -7.53 7.25 8.69
CA GLY A 25 -8.21 6.22 7.91
C GLY A 25 -8.78 6.73 6.59
N THR A 26 -8.39 7.92 6.13
CA THR A 26 -8.90 8.55 4.90
C THR A 26 -7.77 9.01 4.01
N ALA A 27 -7.73 8.56 2.76
CA ALA A 27 -6.82 9.07 1.75
C ALA A 27 -7.24 10.48 1.32
N GLU A 28 -6.56 11.52 1.83
CA GLU A 28 -6.84 12.89 1.44
C GLU A 28 -6.18 13.27 0.12
N ALA A 29 -6.48 14.49 -0.37
CA ALA A 29 -5.95 14.98 -1.64
C ALA A 29 -4.40 15.02 -1.71
N ALA A 30 -3.72 15.01 -0.56
CA ALA A 30 -2.25 14.99 -0.49
C ALA A 30 -1.64 13.70 -1.06
N TYR A 31 -2.35 12.58 -1.02
CA TYR A 31 -1.93 11.31 -1.62
C TYR A 31 -1.93 11.34 -3.16
N GLY A 32 -2.64 12.29 -3.78
CA GLY A 32 -2.80 12.35 -5.23
C GLY A 32 -3.81 11.32 -5.76
N SER A 33 -3.60 10.85 -6.98
CA SER A 33 -4.45 9.84 -7.60
C SER A 33 -4.18 8.44 -7.03
N ALA A 34 -5.19 7.58 -7.04
CA ALA A 34 -5.02 6.18 -6.69
C ALA A 34 -3.93 5.50 -7.55
N LEU A 35 -3.10 4.70 -6.90
CA LEU A 35 -2.06 3.88 -7.54
C LEU A 35 -2.65 2.63 -8.19
N PHE A 36 -3.80 2.20 -7.69
CA PHE A 36 -4.56 1.05 -8.19
C PHE A 36 -6.05 1.24 -7.86
N THR A 37 -6.93 0.69 -8.70
CA THR A 37 -8.38 0.60 -8.48
C THR A 37 -8.85 -0.82 -8.79
N GLN A 38 -9.63 -1.40 -7.90
CA GLN A 38 -10.10 -2.76 -8.00
C GLN A 38 -11.19 -2.93 -9.05
N GLN A 39 -11.00 -3.94 -9.88
CA GLN A 39 -11.91 -4.29 -10.98
C GLN A 39 -12.54 -5.68 -10.83
N ASN A 40 -12.27 -6.41 -9.73
CA ASN A 40 -12.94 -7.67 -9.40
C ASN A 40 -13.91 -7.50 -8.22
N THR A 41 -14.95 -8.33 -8.22
CA THR A 41 -15.87 -8.45 -7.09
C THR A 41 -15.13 -9.07 -5.90
N THR A 42 -15.50 -8.71 -4.68
CA THR A 42 -14.99 -9.41 -3.50
C THR A 42 -15.71 -10.74 -3.26
N GLN A 43 -14.94 -11.81 -3.05
CA GLN A 43 -15.48 -13.09 -2.56
C GLN A 43 -15.47 -13.18 -1.03
N PHE A 44 -15.02 -12.13 -0.34
CA PHE A 44 -14.99 -12.02 1.12
C PHE A 44 -16.13 -11.11 1.64
N GLY A 45 -17.13 -10.85 0.79
CA GLY A 45 -18.29 -10.02 1.12
C GLY A 45 -18.01 -8.53 0.91
N ASN A 46 -18.96 -7.85 0.29
CA ASN A 46 -18.98 -6.38 0.25
C ASN A 46 -19.56 -5.89 1.59
N ASN A 47 -18.97 -4.83 2.13
CA ASN A 47 -19.43 -4.24 3.35
C ASN A 47 -20.70 -3.38 3.17
N THR A 48 -21.75 -3.71 3.94
CA THR A 48 -23.00 -2.93 3.99
C THR A 48 -23.17 -2.17 5.31
N ASP A 49 -22.19 -2.20 6.21
CA ASP A 49 -22.20 -1.51 7.50
C ASP A 49 -21.42 -0.20 7.41
N ASN A 50 -22.08 0.96 7.59
CA ASN A 50 -21.43 2.27 7.52
C ASN A 50 -20.74 2.70 8.83
N SER A 51 -20.60 1.78 9.78
CA SER A 51 -19.92 2.03 11.05
C SER A 51 -18.43 2.28 10.85
N PHE A 52 -17.88 3.20 11.64
CA PHE A 52 -16.44 3.53 11.55
C PHE A 52 -15.52 2.36 11.93
N ASN A 53 -15.94 1.51 12.87
CA ASN A 53 -15.10 0.45 13.45
C ASN A 53 -15.38 -0.93 12.85
N THR A 54 -16.60 -1.18 12.41
CA THR A 54 -17.09 -2.52 12.05
C THR A 54 -17.37 -2.61 10.57
N ALA A 55 -17.17 -3.81 10.03
CA ALA A 55 -17.57 -4.16 8.68
C ALA A 55 -17.99 -5.63 8.64
N ASN A 56 -18.93 -5.94 7.75
CA ASN A 56 -19.46 -7.29 7.51
C ASN A 56 -18.96 -7.89 6.18
N GLY A 57 -17.94 -7.28 5.58
CA GLY A 57 -17.25 -7.72 4.38
C GLY A 57 -15.81 -7.23 4.35
N SER A 58 -14.94 -7.93 3.61
CA SER A 58 -13.57 -7.47 3.36
C SER A 58 -13.34 -7.22 1.88
N GLU A 59 -12.84 -6.04 1.54
CA GLU A 59 -12.58 -5.62 0.17
C GLU A 59 -11.48 -4.58 0.08
N ILE A 60 -10.75 -4.61 -1.04
CA ILE A 60 -9.81 -3.56 -1.41
C ILE A 60 -10.41 -2.88 -2.62
N ASP A 61 -10.70 -1.60 -2.49
CA ASP A 61 -11.26 -0.78 -3.57
C ASP A 61 -10.17 0.02 -4.28
N GLN A 62 -9.30 0.70 -3.52
CA GLN A 62 -8.21 1.49 -4.08
C GLN A 62 -6.98 1.46 -3.17
N ALA A 63 -5.82 1.79 -3.74
CA ALA A 63 -4.60 2.01 -2.98
C ALA A 63 -4.04 3.39 -3.28
N PHE A 64 -3.56 4.08 -2.24
CA PHE A 64 -2.96 5.40 -2.31
C PHE A 64 -1.64 5.40 -1.56
N GLY A 65 -0.66 6.18 -2.01
CA GLY A 65 0.64 6.24 -1.37
C GLY A 65 1.34 7.57 -1.57
N LEU A 66 2.04 8.01 -0.53
CA LEU A 66 2.83 9.23 -0.53
C LEU A 66 4.22 8.93 0.05
N ASN A 67 5.25 9.37 -0.66
CA ASN A 67 6.61 9.45 -0.15
C ASN A 67 7.06 10.93 -0.22
N ASP A 68 7.10 11.60 0.93
CA ASP A 68 7.43 13.02 1.03
C ASP A 68 8.94 13.30 1.16
N GLY A 69 9.78 12.26 1.05
CA GLY A 69 11.22 12.31 1.28
C GLY A 69 11.64 12.14 2.75
N THR A 70 10.70 12.11 3.68
CA THR A 70 10.93 11.83 5.12
C THR A 70 10.06 10.69 5.63
N ASN A 71 8.80 10.66 5.22
CA ASN A 71 7.80 9.67 5.59
C ASN A 71 7.26 8.96 4.37
N PHE A 72 6.91 7.70 4.60
CA PHE A 72 6.09 6.88 3.73
C PHE A 72 4.71 6.76 4.38
N ALA A 73 3.66 7.14 3.65
CA ALA A 73 2.27 6.95 4.04
C ALA A 73 1.54 6.13 2.96
N PHE A 74 0.65 5.25 3.39
CA PHE A 74 -0.08 4.37 2.49
C PHE A 74 -1.49 4.10 3.01
N THR A 75 -2.45 4.14 2.11
CA THR A 75 -3.85 3.84 2.39
C THR A 75 -4.32 2.71 1.50
N VAL A 76 -5.00 1.74 2.09
CA VAL A 76 -5.80 0.76 1.38
C VAL A 76 -7.25 1.04 1.68
N ALA A 77 -7.89 1.68 0.71
CA ALA A 77 -9.28 2.07 0.78
C ALA A 77 -10.17 0.84 0.50
N GLY A 78 -11.26 0.74 1.24
CA GLY A 78 -12.14 -0.43 1.31
C GLY A 78 -12.43 -0.81 2.75
N ASN A 79 -12.55 -2.11 3.03
CA ASN A 79 -12.99 -2.60 4.33
C ASN A 79 -12.23 -3.87 4.74
N LEU A 80 -12.08 -4.06 6.05
CA LEU A 80 -11.67 -5.33 6.63
C LEU A 80 -12.79 -5.84 7.53
N GLU A 81 -13.26 -7.06 7.31
CA GLU A 81 -14.37 -7.62 8.09
C GLU A 81 -13.97 -7.81 9.55
N SER A 82 -14.91 -7.56 10.45
CA SER A 82 -14.73 -7.63 11.91
C SER A 82 -14.75 -9.07 12.44
N ASN A 83 -13.88 -9.93 11.88
CA ASN A 83 -13.84 -11.36 12.16
C ASN A 83 -12.42 -11.95 12.19
N PHE A 84 -11.40 -11.10 12.36
CA PHE A 84 -9.98 -11.45 12.27
C PHE A 84 -9.49 -11.93 10.90
N ASN A 85 -10.23 -11.64 9.82
CA ASN A 85 -9.57 -11.52 8.53
C ASN A 85 -8.38 -10.56 8.66
N LYS A 86 -7.31 -10.89 7.95
CA LYS A 86 -6.05 -10.16 7.98
C LYS A 86 -5.93 -9.39 6.69
N PHE A 87 -5.58 -8.12 6.80
CA PHE A 87 -4.99 -7.40 5.70
C PHE A 87 -3.46 -7.50 5.84
N VAL A 88 -2.79 -8.03 4.83
CA VAL A 88 -1.33 -8.22 4.82
C VAL A 88 -0.72 -7.33 3.75
N VAL A 89 0.32 -6.60 4.11
CA VAL A 89 1.08 -5.70 3.24
C VAL A 89 2.54 -6.11 3.30
N PHE A 90 3.20 -6.10 2.15
CA PHE A 90 4.63 -6.27 2.01
C PHE A 90 5.22 -5.02 1.38
N ILE A 91 6.42 -4.66 1.82
CA ILE A 91 7.12 -3.46 1.38
C ILE A 91 8.49 -3.89 0.85
N ASP A 92 8.79 -3.48 -0.38
CA ASP A 92 10.12 -3.52 -1.01
C ASP A 92 10.58 -2.06 -1.11
N SER A 93 11.61 -1.72 -0.33
CA SER A 93 12.04 -0.33 -0.11
C SER A 93 13.55 -0.15 -0.08
N LYS A 94 14.32 -1.24 -0.14
CA LYS A 94 15.78 -1.22 -0.20
C LYS A 94 16.29 -2.40 -1.03
N ALA A 95 17.57 -2.36 -1.40
CA ALA A 95 18.19 -3.49 -2.06
C ALA A 95 18.29 -4.69 -1.11
N GLY A 96 17.90 -5.88 -1.59
CA GLY A 96 17.85 -7.09 -0.78
C GLY A 96 16.47 -7.70 -0.84
N GLY A 97 15.97 -8.18 0.29
CA GLY A 97 14.62 -8.71 0.40
C GLY A 97 14.43 -10.14 -0.12
N PHE A 98 13.16 -10.51 -0.22
CA PHE A 98 12.71 -11.86 -0.57
C PHE A 98 11.60 -11.78 -1.63
N ASN A 99 11.89 -12.19 -2.86
CA ASN A 99 10.84 -12.46 -3.85
C ASN A 99 9.95 -13.65 -3.45
N THR A 100 10.52 -14.66 -2.78
CA THR A 100 9.75 -15.77 -2.20
C THR A 100 9.93 -15.76 -0.68
N ILE A 101 8.82 -15.68 0.04
CA ILE A 101 8.84 -15.73 1.51
C ILE A 101 9.41 -17.07 1.97
N THR A 102 10.42 -16.99 2.84
CA THR A 102 11.11 -18.16 3.39
C THR A 102 10.47 -18.63 4.69
N ASN A 103 10.89 -19.79 5.19
CA ASN A 103 10.51 -20.30 6.51
C ASN A 103 11.58 -20.05 7.59
N THR A 104 12.43 -19.05 7.38
CA THR A 104 13.56 -18.70 8.26
C THR A 104 13.50 -17.24 8.75
N ASN A 105 12.31 -16.66 8.82
CA ASN A 105 12.08 -15.33 9.38
C ASN A 105 12.18 -15.35 10.91
N ALA A 106 12.35 -14.17 11.53
CA ALA A 106 12.41 -14.01 12.98
C ALA A 106 11.24 -14.73 13.70
N SER A 107 11.57 -15.47 14.76
CA SER A 107 10.59 -16.21 15.56
C SER A 107 9.81 -15.27 16.48
N GLY A 108 8.48 -15.22 16.37
CA GLY A 108 7.62 -14.40 17.24
C GLY A 108 6.56 -13.58 16.50
N ASP A 109 6.56 -13.63 15.17
CA ASP A 109 5.49 -13.13 14.33
C ASP A 109 4.13 -13.79 14.67
N ASP A 110 3.04 -13.19 14.21
CA ASP A 110 1.65 -13.51 14.57
C ASP A 110 1.29 -14.99 14.42
N PHE A 111 1.55 -15.74 15.48
CA PHE A 111 1.42 -17.20 15.55
C PHE A 111 2.30 -17.96 14.54
N GLY A 112 3.49 -17.45 14.21
CA GLY A 112 4.41 -18.12 13.28
C GLY A 112 3.97 -18.05 11.82
N TRP A 113 3.16 -17.06 11.46
CA TRP A 113 2.49 -16.96 10.16
C TRP A 113 3.46 -16.92 8.96
N LEU A 114 4.52 -16.10 9.02
CA LEU A 114 5.54 -15.97 7.98
C LEU A 114 6.24 -17.30 7.73
N ASN A 115 6.63 -17.98 8.81
CA ASN A 115 7.35 -19.25 8.74
C ASN A 115 6.46 -20.46 8.44
N GLY A 116 5.14 -20.30 8.60
CA GLY A 116 4.13 -21.32 8.33
C GLY A 116 3.38 -21.03 7.05
N ASN A 117 2.28 -20.29 7.15
CA ASN A 117 1.29 -20.16 6.08
C ASN A 117 1.73 -19.27 4.91
N ALA A 118 2.64 -18.33 5.13
CA ALA A 118 3.15 -17.47 4.07
C ALA A 118 4.39 -18.04 3.38
N ALA A 119 5.08 -19.00 3.99
CA ALA A 119 6.28 -19.61 3.40
C ALA A 119 5.94 -20.23 2.03
N GLY A 120 6.67 -19.82 1.00
CA GLY A 120 6.44 -20.20 -0.40
C GLY A 120 5.67 -19.18 -1.24
N LEU A 121 5.01 -18.18 -0.62
CA LEU A 121 4.40 -17.06 -1.33
C LEU A 121 5.47 -16.39 -2.20
N THR A 122 5.23 -16.29 -3.51
CA THR A 122 6.14 -15.71 -4.48
C THR A 122 5.54 -14.46 -5.10
N PHE A 123 6.23 -13.34 -4.98
CA PHE A 123 5.86 -12.05 -5.58
C PHE A 123 6.21 -11.98 -7.06
N ASP A 124 5.66 -10.99 -7.76
CA ASP A 124 6.04 -10.72 -9.14
C ASP A 124 7.54 -10.44 -9.28
N THR A 125 8.07 -10.79 -10.45
CA THR A 125 9.45 -10.48 -10.79
C THR A 125 9.71 -8.99 -10.63
N GLY A 126 10.74 -8.65 -9.85
CA GLY A 126 11.10 -7.27 -9.55
C GLY A 126 10.48 -6.72 -8.27
N PHE A 127 9.77 -7.54 -7.48
CA PHE A 127 9.39 -7.23 -6.11
C PHE A 127 10.15 -8.17 -5.15
N ASP A 128 10.96 -7.60 -4.28
CA ASP A 128 11.73 -8.33 -3.26
C ASP A 128 11.36 -7.79 -1.87
N ALA A 129 10.46 -8.48 -1.17
CA ALA A 129 9.92 -7.98 0.09
C ALA A 129 11.01 -7.84 1.16
N ASP A 130 11.13 -6.64 1.73
CA ASP A 130 12.00 -6.34 2.87
C ASP A 130 11.23 -6.40 4.20
N TYR A 131 9.99 -5.91 4.18
CA TYR A 131 9.15 -5.78 5.37
C TYR A 131 7.74 -6.31 5.13
N ALA A 132 7.07 -6.65 6.21
CA ALA A 132 5.67 -7.05 6.22
C ALA A 132 4.90 -6.36 7.34
N ILE A 133 3.66 -5.97 7.05
CA ILE A 133 2.67 -5.53 8.02
C ILE A 133 1.47 -6.46 7.87
N TRP A 134 0.89 -6.92 8.96
CA TRP A 134 -0.45 -7.48 8.89
C TRP A 134 -1.32 -6.99 10.03
N ILE A 135 -2.57 -6.75 9.68
CA ILE A 135 -3.54 -6.06 10.50
C ILE A 135 -4.80 -6.90 10.57
N ARG A 136 -5.41 -6.98 11.75
CA ARG A 136 -6.66 -7.71 11.98
C ARG A 136 -7.46 -7.05 13.10
N HIS A 137 -8.77 -7.27 13.13
CA HIS A 137 -9.62 -6.77 14.21
C HIS A 137 -10.91 -7.58 14.37
N ASP A 138 -11.58 -7.40 15.51
CA ASP A 138 -12.90 -7.97 15.83
C ASP A 138 -14.01 -6.89 15.91
N GLY A 139 -13.69 -5.66 15.52
CA GLY A 139 -14.59 -4.51 15.62
C GLY A 139 -14.51 -3.75 16.96
N THR A 140 -13.88 -4.36 17.98
CA THR A 140 -13.59 -3.72 19.27
C THR A 140 -12.09 -3.50 19.46
N ASN A 141 -11.29 -4.52 19.16
CA ASN A 141 -9.84 -4.56 19.28
C ASN A 141 -9.23 -4.78 17.90
N SER A 142 -8.18 -4.03 17.62
CA SER A 142 -7.32 -4.18 16.45
C SER A 142 -5.92 -4.60 16.89
N PHE A 143 -5.25 -5.37 16.03
CA PHE A 143 -3.89 -5.84 16.23
C PHE A 143 -3.09 -5.59 14.96
N MET A 144 -1.84 -5.19 15.14
CA MET A 144 -0.89 -4.99 14.07
C MET A 144 0.43 -5.62 14.45
N THR A 145 1.08 -6.23 13.46
CA THR A 145 2.48 -6.59 13.55
C THR A 145 3.22 -6.03 12.35
N PHE A 146 4.37 -5.39 12.61
CA PHE A 146 5.35 -4.97 11.62
C PHE A 146 6.61 -5.82 11.80
N ALA A 147 7.11 -6.39 10.71
CA ALA A 147 8.27 -7.27 10.70
C ALA A 147 9.26 -6.85 9.61
N GLU A 148 10.55 -6.80 9.95
CA GLU A 148 11.61 -6.94 8.96
C GLU A 148 11.78 -8.43 8.62
N LEU A 149 11.84 -8.75 7.33
CA LEU A 149 11.94 -10.13 6.87
C LEU A 149 13.39 -10.65 6.98
N GLY A 150 13.50 -11.95 7.20
CA GLY A 150 14.77 -12.65 7.36
C GLY A 150 15.11 -13.04 8.80
N ALA A 151 16.18 -13.83 8.93
CA ALA A 151 16.62 -14.33 10.22
C ALA A 151 17.16 -13.18 11.09
N GLY A 152 16.52 -12.95 12.24
CA GLY A 152 16.90 -11.89 13.17
C GLY A 152 16.37 -10.50 12.81
N GLY A 153 15.42 -10.40 11.88
CA GLY A 153 14.71 -9.15 11.62
C GLY A 153 13.92 -8.66 12.85
N ASP A 154 13.76 -7.35 12.93
CA ASP A 154 13.01 -6.71 14.01
C ASP A 154 11.50 -6.96 13.89
N LEU A 155 10.81 -6.97 15.04
CA LEU A 155 9.39 -7.22 15.14
C LEU A 155 8.74 -6.27 16.15
N GLU A 156 7.72 -5.53 15.71
CA GLU A 156 6.82 -4.78 16.59
C GLU A 156 5.42 -5.39 16.49
N THR A 157 4.80 -5.69 17.64
CA THR A 157 3.41 -6.11 17.71
C THR A 157 2.66 -5.25 18.71
N GLY A 158 1.48 -4.77 18.31
CA GLY A 158 0.65 -3.88 19.12
C GLY A 158 -0.83 -4.21 19.02
N GLY A 159 -1.55 -4.01 20.12
CA GLY A 159 -3.01 -4.05 20.18
C GLY A 159 -3.56 -2.68 20.58
N PHE A 160 -4.69 -2.29 20.00
CA PHE A 160 -5.34 -1.01 20.25
C PHE A 160 -6.86 -1.11 20.04
N ALA A 161 -7.62 -0.19 20.62
CA ALA A 161 -9.06 -0.14 20.38
C ALA A 161 -9.34 0.19 18.90
N THR A 162 -10.22 -0.57 18.24
CA THR A 162 -10.54 -0.36 16.83
C THR A 162 -11.04 1.07 16.59
N GLY A 163 -10.57 1.68 15.51
CA GLY A 163 -10.84 3.08 15.16
C GLY A 163 -10.06 4.12 15.95
N SER A 164 -9.29 3.72 16.97
CA SER A 164 -8.30 4.59 17.62
C SER A 164 -7.01 4.65 16.79
N LEU A 165 -6.27 5.75 16.90
CA LEU A 165 -4.93 5.83 16.34
C LEU A 165 -4.01 4.90 17.13
N PHE A 166 -3.37 3.97 16.43
CA PHE A 166 -2.22 3.26 16.94
C PHE A 166 -0.98 4.14 16.77
N THR A 167 -0.17 4.28 17.82
CA THR A 167 1.15 4.90 17.76
C THR A 167 2.16 3.96 18.41
N GLY A 168 2.98 3.35 17.56
CA GLY A 168 4.08 2.48 17.93
C GLY A 168 5.44 3.15 17.71
N ALA A 169 6.51 2.42 18.00
CA ALA A 169 7.87 2.91 17.74
C ALA A 169 8.18 2.99 16.24
N LEU A 170 7.58 2.10 15.44
CA LEU A 170 7.87 1.97 14.01
C LEU A 170 6.73 2.48 13.13
N THR A 171 5.50 2.63 13.66
CA THR A 171 4.33 2.98 12.83
C THR A 171 3.27 3.80 13.56
N SER A 172 2.54 4.59 12.77
CA SER A 172 1.23 5.14 13.13
C SER A 172 0.18 4.59 12.19
N MET A 173 -1.00 4.21 12.70
CA MET A 173 -1.99 3.52 11.88
C MET A 173 -3.41 3.73 12.38
N ARG A 174 -4.37 3.77 11.45
CA ARG A 174 -5.79 3.84 11.76
C ARG A 174 -6.66 3.08 10.76
N LEU A 175 -7.83 2.65 11.24
CA LEU A 175 -8.91 2.11 10.43
C LEU A 175 -10.08 3.09 10.39
N ASN A 176 -10.64 3.27 9.20
CA ASN A 176 -11.98 3.77 8.97
C ASN A 176 -12.74 2.78 8.08
N ASN A 177 -13.59 1.97 8.69
CA ASN A 177 -14.33 0.88 8.04
C ASN A 177 -15.70 1.31 7.50
N SER A 178 -15.98 2.61 7.42
CA SER A 178 -17.33 3.12 7.09
C SER A 178 -17.70 3.05 5.60
N ASN A 179 -16.82 2.58 4.72
CA ASN A 179 -17.11 2.43 3.30
C ASN A 179 -18.23 1.41 3.07
N VAL A 180 -19.24 1.80 2.29
CA VAL A 180 -20.33 0.93 1.80
C VAL A 180 -20.49 1.03 0.27
N GLY A 181 -19.51 1.66 -0.39
CA GLY A 181 -19.42 1.78 -1.84
C GLY A 181 -18.36 0.84 -2.41
N GLY A 182 -17.89 1.14 -3.63
CA GLY A 182 -16.82 0.37 -4.25
C GLY A 182 -17.29 -0.93 -4.90
N VAL A 183 -16.45 -1.97 -4.81
CA VAL A 183 -16.72 -3.26 -5.44
C VAL A 183 -17.90 -3.98 -4.80
N VAL A 184 -18.50 -4.92 -5.52
CA VAL A 184 -19.65 -5.69 -5.03
C VAL A 184 -19.25 -7.11 -4.64
N GLY A 185 -20.02 -7.73 -3.76
CA GLY A 185 -19.87 -9.14 -3.41
C GLY A 185 -20.21 -10.05 -4.60
N GLY A 186 -19.37 -11.04 -4.88
CA GLY A 186 -19.64 -11.96 -5.99
C GLY A 186 -18.50 -12.90 -6.34
N GLY A 187 -18.81 -13.93 -7.14
CA GLY A 187 -17.88 -14.96 -7.58
C GLY A 187 -16.95 -14.50 -8.71
N GLY A 188 -16.05 -13.54 -8.45
CA GLY A 188 -14.92 -13.11 -9.29
C GLY A 188 -15.23 -12.52 -10.68
N GLY A 189 -16.33 -12.90 -11.34
CA GLY A 189 -16.57 -12.73 -12.77
C GLY A 189 -17.69 -11.77 -13.17
N GLN A 190 -18.09 -10.84 -12.29
CA GLN A 190 -19.08 -9.83 -12.69
C GLN A 190 -18.41 -8.69 -13.45
N SER A 191 -19.10 -8.16 -14.44
CA SER A 191 -18.52 -7.32 -15.50
C SER A 191 -18.27 -5.85 -15.15
N VAL A 192 -18.64 -5.36 -13.96
CA VAL A 192 -18.40 -3.94 -13.59
C VAL A 192 -18.27 -3.63 -12.07
N PRO A 193 -17.61 -4.42 -11.22
CA PRO A 193 -17.17 -3.87 -9.94
C PRO A 193 -16.11 -2.80 -10.20
N ASP A 194 -16.25 -1.64 -9.55
CA ASP A 194 -15.33 -0.52 -9.66
C ASP A 194 -15.12 0.06 -8.26
N GLY A 195 -13.90 -0.05 -7.75
CA GLY A 195 -13.52 0.54 -6.47
C GLY A 195 -13.37 2.07 -6.51
N SER A 196 -13.54 2.73 -7.66
CA SER A 196 -13.26 4.15 -7.79
C SER A 196 -14.10 5.04 -6.85
N GLY A 197 -13.43 6.04 -6.28
CA GLY A 197 -14.04 7.03 -5.38
C GLY A 197 -14.04 6.62 -3.91
N VAL A 198 -13.63 5.39 -3.58
CA VAL A 198 -13.46 4.95 -2.19
C VAL A 198 -12.12 5.45 -1.66
N VAL A 199 -12.16 6.17 -0.54
CA VAL A 199 -10.99 6.80 0.09
C VAL A 199 -10.80 6.43 1.55
N THR A 200 -11.75 5.75 2.17
CA THR A 200 -11.67 5.33 3.57
C THR A 200 -11.22 3.88 3.68
N GLY A 201 -10.40 3.55 4.67
CA GLY A 201 -9.98 2.18 4.93
C GLY A 201 -8.87 2.09 5.97
N TRP A 202 -7.90 1.20 5.75
CA TRP A 202 -6.70 1.13 6.56
C TRP A 202 -5.65 2.12 6.06
N GLU A 203 -5.09 2.89 6.97
CA GLU A 203 -4.07 3.89 6.68
C GLU A 203 -2.92 3.75 7.68
N PHE A 204 -1.68 3.83 7.18
CA PHE A 204 -0.51 3.90 8.05
C PHE A 204 0.53 4.88 7.51
N GLN A 205 1.35 5.39 8.42
CA GLN A 205 2.52 6.20 8.13
C GLN A 205 3.70 5.77 9.00
N MET A 206 4.89 5.80 8.39
CA MET A 206 6.17 5.54 9.04
C MET A 206 7.29 6.38 8.43
N ALA A 207 8.39 6.57 9.18
CA ALA A 207 9.58 7.22 8.65
C ALA A 207 10.26 6.34 7.58
N LEU A 208 10.83 6.94 6.53
CA LEU A 208 11.59 6.21 5.52
C LEU A 208 12.74 5.40 6.13
N SER A 209 13.38 5.96 7.17
CA SER A 209 14.46 5.28 7.89
C SER A 209 14.02 3.98 8.56
N THR A 210 12.75 3.86 8.94
CA THR A 210 12.19 2.65 9.55
C THR A 210 12.19 1.48 8.57
N ILE A 211 12.01 1.76 7.29
CA ILE A 211 12.00 0.76 6.21
C ILE A 211 13.30 0.79 5.38
N GLY A 212 14.37 1.36 5.94
CA GLY A 212 15.67 1.45 5.27
C GLY A 212 15.65 2.21 3.93
N ALA A 213 14.60 2.97 3.66
CA ALA A 213 14.46 3.79 2.46
C ALA A 213 15.20 5.12 2.63
N THR A 214 15.56 5.72 1.49
CA THR A 214 16.16 7.06 1.45
C THR A 214 15.31 8.00 0.62
N ALA A 215 15.42 9.30 0.86
CA ALA A 215 14.67 10.30 0.12
C ALA A 215 14.86 10.15 -1.41
N GLY A 216 13.77 10.20 -2.16
CA GLY A 216 13.77 9.99 -3.61
C GLY A 216 13.85 8.53 -4.06
N SER A 217 13.92 7.55 -3.14
CA SER A 217 13.76 6.14 -3.49
C SER A 217 12.28 5.81 -3.71
N ASP A 218 12.00 5.03 -4.74
CA ASP A 218 10.68 4.43 -4.92
C ASP A 218 10.45 3.33 -3.87
N ILE A 219 9.19 3.18 -3.45
CA ILE A 219 8.77 2.11 -2.54
C ILE A 219 7.70 1.30 -3.25
N LYS A 220 7.88 -0.02 -3.31
CA LYS A 220 6.87 -0.92 -3.85
C LYS A 220 6.07 -1.54 -2.72
N VAL A 221 4.78 -1.72 -2.96
CA VAL A 221 3.84 -2.25 -1.97
C VAL A 221 2.99 -3.34 -2.61
N ALA A 222 3.11 -4.57 -2.11
CA ALA A 222 2.22 -5.68 -2.41
C ALA A 222 1.31 -5.92 -1.20
N GLY A 223 0.15 -6.55 -1.40
CA GLY A 223 -0.71 -6.87 -0.27
C GLY A 223 -2.04 -7.47 -0.66
N PHE A 224 -2.74 -8.03 0.31
CA PHE A 224 -3.97 -8.79 0.08
C PHE A 224 -4.76 -9.01 1.37
N VAL A 225 -6.03 -9.37 1.21
CA VAL A 225 -6.87 -9.88 2.31
C VAL A 225 -6.71 -11.40 2.44
N ASN A 226 -6.67 -11.89 3.67
CA ASN A 226 -6.51 -13.29 4.00
C ASN A 226 -7.43 -13.70 5.17
N SER A 227 -8.00 -14.90 5.14
CA SER A 227 -8.78 -15.47 6.24
C SER A 227 -7.99 -16.54 6.99
N GLY A 228 -8.08 -16.55 8.32
CA GLY A 228 -7.51 -17.59 9.18
C GLY A 228 -5.99 -17.75 9.09
N GLY A 229 -5.30 -16.85 8.40
CA GLY A 229 -3.88 -16.94 8.11
C GLY A 229 -3.53 -17.82 6.92
N ASN A 230 -4.43 -18.55 6.26
CA ASN A 230 -4.03 -19.49 5.19
C ASN A 230 -4.84 -19.38 3.92
N PHE A 231 -5.96 -18.67 3.89
CA PHE A 231 -6.80 -18.57 2.69
C PHE A 231 -6.80 -17.15 2.13
N MET A 232 -6.03 -16.93 1.05
CA MET A 232 -5.91 -15.65 0.35
C MET A 232 -7.16 -15.37 -0.49
N SER A 233 -7.68 -14.15 -0.32
CA SER A 233 -8.79 -13.60 -1.08
C SER A 233 -8.37 -13.25 -2.51
N ASN A 234 -9.35 -12.99 -3.38
CA ASN A 234 -9.12 -12.33 -4.66
C ASN A 234 -8.90 -10.80 -4.53
N GLN A 235 -8.89 -10.28 -3.31
CA GLN A 235 -8.60 -8.88 -2.99
C GLN A 235 -7.09 -8.71 -2.80
N VAL A 236 -6.40 -8.31 -3.87
CA VAL A 236 -4.94 -8.14 -3.95
C VAL A 236 -4.62 -6.75 -4.51
N ILE A 237 -3.65 -6.04 -3.91
CA ILE A 237 -3.12 -4.75 -4.38
C ILE A 237 -2.48 -4.93 -5.75
N GLY A 238 -2.66 -3.97 -6.66
CA GLY A 238 -2.27 -4.09 -8.07
C GLY A 238 -3.28 -4.89 -8.90
N GLY A 239 -4.15 -5.64 -8.24
CA GLY A 239 -5.28 -6.34 -8.83
C GLY A 239 -4.93 -7.68 -9.44
N LEU A 240 -5.98 -8.45 -9.73
CA LEU A 240 -5.89 -9.72 -10.44
C LEU A 240 -6.60 -9.61 -11.78
N PRO A 241 -6.28 -10.47 -12.77
CA PRO A 241 -7.05 -10.56 -14.00
C PRO A 241 -8.55 -10.65 -13.72
N LEU A 242 -9.37 -9.97 -14.51
CA LEU A 242 -10.82 -9.96 -14.35
C LEU A 242 -11.36 -11.40 -14.34
N GLY A 243 -12.24 -11.73 -13.39
CA GLY A 243 -12.75 -13.10 -13.26
C GLY A 243 -12.01 -13.94 -12.23
N THR A 244 -10.89 -13.46 -11.69
CA THR A 244 -10.09 -14.26 -10.75
C THR A 244 -10.82 -14.42 -9.42
N GLY A 245 -10.96 -15.68 -9.00
CA GLY A 245 -11.51 -16.06 -7.70
C GLY A 245 -10.45 -16.07 -6.60
N ASN A 246 -10.84 -16.48 -5.39
CA ASN A 246 -9.91 -16.58 -4.27
C ASN A 246 -8.72 -17.49 -4.59
N LEU A 247 -7.54 -17.13 -4.09
CA LEU A 247 -6.27 -17.79 -4.43
C LEU A 247 -5.92 -18.96 -3.49
N ALA A 248 -6.76 -19.23 -2.49
CA ALA A 248 -6.60 -20.32 -1.54
C ALA A 248 -5.29 -20.23 -0.74
N THR A 249 -4.51 -21.30 -0.65
CA THR A 249 -3.36 -21.36 0.28
C THR A 249 -2.28 -20.33 -0.05
N THR A 250 -2.06 -19.36 0.86
CA THR A 250 -1.13 -18.23 0.66
C THR A 250 0.27 -18.67 0.22
N GLY A 251 0.89 -19.62 0.92
CA GLY A 251 2.23 -20.13 0.58
C GLY A 251 2.32 -20.87 -0.75
N ASN A 252 1.20 -21.18 -1.41
CA ASN A 252 1.17 -21.81 -2.74
C ASN A 252 0.96 -20.78 -3.86
N VAL A 253 0.73 -19.50 -3.53
CA VAL A 253 0.50 -18.45 -4.51
C VAL A 253 1.82 -17.99 -5.13
N ASN A 254 1.83 -17.88 -6.45
CA ASN A 254 2.92 -17.27 -7.20
C ASN A 254 2.32 -16.21 -8.13
N PHE A 255 2.59 -14.93 -7.84
CA PHE A 255 2.00 -13.83 -8.58
C PHE A 255 2.44 -13.74 -10.04
N ASN A 256 3.60 -14.29 -10.40
CA ASN A 256 4.05 -14.40 -11.79
C ASN A 256 3.12 -15.24 -12.70
N GLN A 257 2.12 -15.93 -12.13
CA GLN A 257 1.09 -16.66 -12.88
C GLN A 257 -0.09 -15.79 -13.33
N PHE A 258 -0.17 -14.54 -12.87
CA PHE A 258 -1.22 -13.60 -13.24
C PHE A 258 -0.66 -12.50 -14.15
N ALA A 259 -1.53 -11.93 -14.98
CA ALA A 259 -1.14 -10.80 -15.83
C ALA A 259 -1.19 -9.49 -15.04
N GLY A 260 -0.24 -8.59 -15.30
CA GLY A 260 -0.07 -7.34 -14.55
C GLY A 260 0.89 -7.51 -13.39
N GLU A 261 1.00 -6.46 -12.56
CA GLU A 261 1.80 -6.48 -11.34
C GLU A 261 0.84 -6.47 -10.14
N GLN A 262 0.98 -7.43 -9.23
CA GLN A 262 0.26 -7.53 -7.95
C GLN A 262 0.96 -6.71 -6.85
N TYR A 263 1.50 -5.57 -7.26
CA TYR A 263 2.07 -4.54 -6.41
C TYR A 263 1.85 -3.16 -7.04
N VAL A 264 1.99 -2.11 -6.24
CA VAL A 264 2.00 -0.71 -6.70
C VAL A 264 3.33 -0.06 -6.34
N THR A 265 3.70 0.98 -7.08
CA THR A 265 4.91 1.76 -6.79
C THR A 265 4.55 3.17 -6.32
N VAL A 266 5.02 3.52 -5.13
CA VAL A 266 4.95 4.85 -4.54
C VAL A 266 6.23 5.58 -4.92
N GLN A 267 6.10 6.58 -5.78
CA GLN A 267 7.23 7.31 -6.34
C GLN A 267 7.90 8.17 -5.28
N GLY A 268 9.22 8.09 -5.18
CA GLY A 268 10.00 8.95 -4.31
C GLY A 268 10.04 10.38 -4.84
N VAL A 269 9.66 11.37 -4.02
CA VAL A 269 9.92 12.77 -4.36
C VAL A 269 11.37 13.11 -4.00
N PRO A 270 12.18 13.65 -4.93
CA PRO A 270 13.54 14.09 -4.60
C PRO A 270 13.53 15.17 -3.52
N GLU A 271 14.53 15.18 -2.64
CA GLU A 271 14.61 16.17 -1.57
C GLU A 271 14.43 17.61 -2.08
N PRO A 272 13.78 18.50 -1.31
CA PRO A 272 13.53 19.88 -1.72
C PRO A 272 14.77 20.63 -2.25
N ALA A 273 15.95 20.36 -1.69
CA ALA A 273 17.22 20.94 -2.13
C ALA A 273 17.60 20.54 -3.57
N SER A 274 17.33 19.28 -3.95
CA SER A 274 17.56 18.75 -5.30
C SER A 274 16.66 19.42 -6.33
N MET A 275 15.40 19.68 -5.95
CA MET A 275 14.45 20.42 -6.79
C MET A 275 14.83 21.89 -6.95
N ILE A 276 15.32 22.53 -5.89
CA ILE A 276 15.84 23.91 -5.93
C ILE A 276 17.09 24.00 -6.82
N ALA A 277 18.02 23.05 -6.70
CA ALA A 277 19.24 23.01 -7.52
C ALA A 277 18.92 22.81 -9.01
N LEU A 278 17.98 21.92 -9.33
CA LEU A 278 17.50 21.70 -10.69
C LEU A 278 16.80 22.97 -11.25
N GLY A 279 15.93 23.60 -10.47
CA GLY A 279 15.25 24.84 -10.82
C GLY A 279 16.25 25.98 -11.08
N ALA A 280 17.25 26.15 -10.21
CA ALA A 280 18.31 27.15 -10.36
C ALA A 280 19.19 26.88 -11.60
N GLY A 281 19.53 25.62 -11.87
CA GLY A 281 20.28 25.20 -13.05
C GLY A 281 19.55 25.49 -14.36
N LEU A 282 18.24 25.18 -14.43
CA LEU A 282 17.39 25.50 -15.57
C LEU A 282 17.26 27.02 -15.78
N LEU A 283 17.11 27.79 -14.70
CA LEU A 283 17.07 29.26 -14.76
C LEU A 283 18.39 29.85 -15.30
N ALA A 284 19.53 29.32 -14.85
CA ALA A 284 20.85 29.74 -15.30
C ALA A 284 21.07 29.42 -16.79
N LEU A 285 20.63 28.23 -17.25
CA LEU A 285 20.68 27.85 -18.67
C LEU A 285 19.80 28.76 -19.53
N ALA A 286 18.58 29.07 -19.07
CA ALA A 286 17.66 29.96 -19.76
C ALA A 286 18.21 31.40 -19.87
N ARG A 287 18.84 31.91 -18.80
CA ARG A 287 19.52 33.22 -18.82
C ARG A 287 20.71 33.24 -19.78
N ARG A 288 21.55 32.20 -19.78
CA ARG A 288 22.71 32.08 -20.67
C ARG A 288 22.34 31.97 -22.15
N ARG A 289 21.16 31.44 -22.48
CA ARG A 289 20.63 31.37 -23.85
C ARG A 289 20.01 32.69 -24.33
N ARG A 290 19.63 33.60 -23.42
CA ARG A 290 19.14 34.95 -23.75
C ARG A 290 20.24 36.00 -23.90
N SER A 291 21.45 35.71 -23.40
CA SER A 291 22.60 36.60 -23.45
C SER A 291 23.53 36.34 -24.65
N LYS A 292 23.08 35.58 -25.65
CA LYS A 292 23.72 35.36 -26.94
C LYS A 292 22.74 35.76 -28.04
#